data_AF-A0A200J8E4-F1
#
_entry.id   AF-A0A200J8E4-F1
#
_cell.length_a   1.000
_cell.length_b   1.000
_cell.length_c   1.000
_cell.angle_alpha   90.00
_cell.angle_beta   90.00
_cell.angle_gamma   90.00
#
_symmetry.space_group_name_H-M   'P 1'
#
loop_
_entity.id
_entity.type
_entity.pdbx_description
1 polymer ?
#
loop_
_entity_poly.entity_id
_entity_poly.type
_entity_poly.pdbx_seq_one_letter_code
_entity_poly.pdbx_strand_id
1 'polypeptide(L)'
;MLLKRDRQQLFFIFLLFALFALTNYLLLILGESPRGILLNLISGLAFTPVEVYATVFFLENFLRKREARIEELREDTDYFSIAKEDQLQLIWTIKYCLLENFSTEAHEDVDAAFYNLYTQRARVLSAEFWETTLLAEYLAPSTKKYNPVFRGKDTAQLSALELSTEIGNYMRTEITDFYAIYLKFIPLDIFKELHGIYKSIEISLLFSDNAYLLQTKQDLIEKQKKKMLTSEEYEKLAKLSQALLADIYQHMQNISAMTLEHQTKLQKNR
;
A
#
# COMPACT_ATOMS: atom_id res chain seq x y z
N MET A 1 -8.11 14.11 32.63
CA MET A 1 -8.43 12.70 32.29
C MET A 1 -8.90 11.86 33.48
N LEU A 2 -8.45 12.13 34.72
CA LEU A 2 -8.86 11.38 35.93
C LEU A 2 -10.39 11.40 36.21
N LEU A 3 -11.06 12.54 36.06
CA LEU A 3 -12.50 12.69 36.40
C LEU A 3 -13.51 11.85 35.58
N LYS A 4 -13.17 11.41 34.36
CA LYS A 4 -14.08 10.57 33.55
C LYS A 4 -14.06 9.09 33.97
N ARG A 5 -12.94 8.62 34.53
CA ARG A 5 -12.74 7.24 34.97
C ARG A 5 -13.57 6.94 36.22
N ASP A 6 -13.67 7.91 37.12
CA ASP A 6 -14.44 7.79 38.38
C ASP A 6 -15.96 7.69 38.12
N ARG A 7 -16.49 8.41 37.12
CA ARG A 7 -17.93 8.36 36.79
C ARG A 7 -18.36 7.00 36.22
N GLN A 8 -17.50 6.37 35.41
CA GLN A 8 -17.78 5.04 34.85
C GLN A 8 -17.73 3.95 35.93
N GLN A 9 -16.80 4.06 36.88
CA GLN A 9 -16.72 3.15 38.02
C GLN A 9 -17.94 3.27 38.94
N LEU A 10 -18.40 4.49 39.23
CA LEU A 10 -19.61 4.72 40.04
C LEU A 10 -20.88 4.16 39.37
N PHE A 11 -21.02 4.31 38.06
CA PHE A 11 -22.15 3.74 37.32
C PHE A 11 -22.16 2.20 37.39
N PHE A 12 -20.99 1.57 37.24
CA PHE A 12 -20.86 0.11 37.30
C PHE A 12 -21.18 -0.44 38.69
N ILE A 13 -20.74 0.24 39.75
CA ILE A 13 -21.05 -0.11 41.14
C ILE A 13 -22.57 -0.02 41.37
N PHE A 14 -23.22 1.05 40.89
CA PHE A 14 -24.67 1.21 41.01
C PHE A 14 -25.45 0.11 40.28
N LEU A 15 -25.02 -0.26 39.06
CA LEU A 15 -25.63 -1.34 38.28
C LEU A 15 -25.54 -2.69 38.99
N LEU A 16 -24.39 -2.99 39.60
CA LEU A 16 -24.17 -4.20 40.40
C LEU A 16 -25.11 -4.26 41.61
N PHE A 17 -25.28 -3.14 42.33
CA PHE A 17 -26.26 -3.06 43.42
C PHE A 17 -27.69 -3.28 42.96
N ALA A 18 -28.07 -2.73 41.80
CA ALA A 18 -29.40 -2.92 41.23
C ALA A 18 -29.67 -4.39 40.82
N LEU A 19 -28.70 -5.05 40.19
CA LEU A 19 -28.76 -6.47 39.84
C LEU A 19 -28.83 -7.37 41.07
N PHE A 20 -28.08 -7.04 42.12
CA PHE A 20 -28.10 -7.76 43.40
C PHE A 20 -29.45 -7.61 44.11
N ALA A 21 -30.03 -6.41 44.11
CA ALA A 21 -31.37 -6.18 44.66
C ALA A 21 -32.44 -6.96 43.87
N LEU A 22 -32.35 -6.97 42.54
CA LEU A 22 -33.29 -7.66 41.66
C LEU A 22 -33.25 -9.18 41.84
N THR A 23 -32.06 -9.78 41.94
CA THR A 23 -31.88 -11.23 42.13
C THR A 23 -32.40 -11.68 43.49
N ASN A 24 -32.16 -10.93 44.57
CA ASN A 24 -32.73 -11.21 45.88
C ASN A 24 -34.26 -11.04 45.91
N TYR A 25 -34.79 -10.05 45.20
CA TYR A 25 -36.24 -9.87 45.05
C TYR A 25 -36.91 -11.03 44.30
N LEU A 26 -36.27 -11.54 43.24
CA LEU A 26 -36.75 -12.71 42.50
C LEU A 26 -36.74 -13.99 43.35
N LEU A 27 -35.71 -14.20 44.19
CA LEU A 27 -35.66 -15.34 45.12
C LEU A 27 -36.79 -15.27 46.17
N LEU A 28 -37.13 -14.07 46.64
CA LEU A 28 -38.27 -13.81 47.53
C LEU A 28 -39.61 -14.20 46.89
N ILE A 29 -39.81 -13.89 45.61
CA ILE A 29 -41.02 -14.25 44.85
C ILE A 29 -41.12 -15.77 44.63
N LEU A 30 -39.98 -16.47 44.49
CA LEU A 30 -39.92 -17.91 44.25
C LEU A 30 -40.15 -18.77 45.51
N GLY A 31 -40.45 -18.15 46.67
CA GLY A 31 -40.85 -18.87 47.89
C GLY A 31 -39.69 -19.41 48.73
N GLU A 32 -38.46 -18.94 48.50
CA GLU A 32 -37.29 -19.28 49.30
C GLU A 32 -37.45 -18.83 50.76
N SER A 33 -37.01 -19.68 51.70
CA SER A 33 -37.09 -19.35 53.13
C SER A 33 -36.16 -18.17 53.48
N PRO A 34 -36.48 -17.36 54.51
CA PRO A 34 -35.62 -16.27 54.95
C PRO A 34 -34.17 -16.69 55.26
N ARG A 35 -33.96 -17.96 55.66
CA ARG A 35 -32.62 -18.54 55.86
C ARG A 35 -31.90 -18.84 54.55
N GLY A 36 -32.59 -19.27 53.50
CA GLY A 36 -32.03 -19.49 52.16
C GLY A 36 -31.61 -18.18 51.49
N ILE A 37 -32.41 -17.13 51.67
CA ILE A 37 -32.08 -15.76 51.23
C ILE A 37 -30.83 -15.24 51.96
N LEU A 38 -30.74 -15.43 53.28
CA LEU A 38 -29.57 -14.99 54.07
C LEU A 38 -28.28 -15.73 53.67
N LEU A 39 -28.38 -17.05 53.42
CA LEU A 39 -27.26 -17.86 52.93
C LEU A 39 -26.80 -17.44 51.53
N ASN A 40 -27.74 -17.14 50.62
CA ASN A 40 -27.43 -16.59 49.29
C ASN A 40 -26.81 -15.18 49.35
N LEU A 41 -27.20 -14.37 50.33
CA LEU A 41 -26.60 -13.05 50.57
C LEU A 41 -25.15 -13.16 51.05
N ILE A 42 -24.87 -14.11 51.96
CA ILE A 42 -23.52 -14.35 52.48
C ILE A 42 -22.62 -15.00 51.42
N SER A 43 -23.13 -15.97 50.67
CA SER A 43 -22.38 -16.56 49.55
C SER A 43 -22.16 -15.53 48.43
N GLY A 44 -23.19 -14.75 48.09
CA GLY A 44 -23.11 -13.65 47.14
C GLY A 44 -22.04 -12.63 47.54
N LEU A 45 -22.02 -12.21 48.81
CA LEU A 45 -21.01 -11.29 49.37
C LEU A 45 -19.60 -11.89 49.41
N ALA A 46 -19.45 -13.21 49.54
CA ALA A 46 -18.16 -13.88 49.48
C ALA A 46 -17.60 -13.96 48.05
N PHE A 47 -18.46 -14.07 47.03
CA PHE A 47 -18.06 -14.13 45.62
C PHE A 47 -18.01 -12.75 44.94
N THR A 48 -18.70 -11.72 45.46
CA THR A 48 -18.68 -10.37 44.87
C THR A 48 -17.27 -9.79 44.74
N PRO A 49 -16.36 -9.91 45.74
CA PRO A 49 -14.99 -9.42 45.60
C PRO A 49 -14.22 -10.12 44.48
N VAL A 50 -14.46 -11.43 44.28
CA VAL A 50 -13.83 -12.23 43.22
C VAL A 50 -14.36 -11.82 41.86
N GLU A 51 -15.67 -11.63 41.71
CA GLU A 51 -16.29 -11.17 40.47
C GLU A 51 -15.91 -9.74 40.11
N VAL A 52 -15.85 -8.83 41.10
CA VAL A 52 -15.39 -7.46 40.91
C VAL A 52 -13.91 -7.46 40.48
N TYR A 53 -13.06 -8.26 41.14
CA TYR A 53 -11.65 -8.34 40.77
C TYR A 53 -11.46 -8.94 39.37
N ALA A 54 -12.19 -10.01 39.03
CA ALA A 54 -12.17 -10.60 37.69
C ALA A 54 -12.65 -9.60 36.63
N THR A 55 -13.74 -8.88 36.90
CA THR A 55 -14.28 -7.87 35.98
C THR A 55 -13.31 -6.71 35.78
N VAL A 56 -12.70 -6.20 36.86
CA VAL A 56 -11.66 -5.16 36.79
C VAL A 56 -10.45 -5.67 36.00
N PHE A 57 -9.99 -6.90 36.25
CA PHE A 57 -8.86 -7.51 35.54
C PHE A 57 -9.14 -7.69 34.04
N PHE A 58 -10.33 -8.14 33.65
CA PHE A 58 -10.73 -8.24 32.25
C PHE A 58 -10.86 -6.86 31.59
N LEU A 59 -11.45 -5.88 32.30
CA LEU A 59 -11.60 -4.52 31.80
C LEU A 59 -10.24 -3.83 31.63
N GLU A 60 -9.33 -3.97 32.60
CA GLU A 60 -7.97 -3.43 32.51
C GLU A 60 -7.17 -4.09 31.39
N ASN A 61 -7.26 -5.41 31.22
CA ASN A 61 -6.62 -6.08 30.09
C ASN A 61 -7.20 -5.63 28.74
N PHE A 62 -8.51 -5.39 28.67
CA PHE A 62 -9.17 -4.90 27.46
C PHE A 62 -8.75 -3.45 27.15
N LEU A 63 -8.76 -2.58 28.16
CA LEU A 63 -8.33 -1.19 28.04
C LEU A 63 -6.84 -1.09 27.67
N ARG A 64 -5.97 -1.86 28.34
CA ARG A 64 -4.53 -1.90 28.04
C ARG A 64 -4.26 -2.41 26.62
N LYS A 65 -4.96 -3.45 26.16
CA LYS A 65 -4.86 -3.93 24.77
C LYS A 65 -5.32 -2.87 23.76
N ARG A 66 -6.36 -2.10 24.10
CA ARG A 66 -6.85 -1.02 23.26
C ARG A 66 -5.90 0.17 23.24
N GLU A 67 -5.37 0.58 24.38
CA GLU A 67 -4.38 1.65 24.51
C GLU A 67 -3.09 1.29 23.77
N ALA A 68 -2.57 0.06 23.93
CA ALA A 68 -1.42 -0.41 23.18
C ALA A 68 -1.64 -0.36 21.66
N ARG A 69 -2.82 -0.77 21.17
CA ARG A 69 -3.16 -0.64 19.73
C ARG A 69 -3.26 0.82 19.27
N ILE A 70 -3.79 1.71 20.12
CA ILE A 70 -3.90 3.14 19.79
C ILE A 70 -2.51 3.79 19.75
N GLU A 71 -1.62 3.38 20.64
CA GLU A 71 -0.24 3.86 20.73
C GLU A 71 0.60 3.32 19.56
N GLU A 72 0.49 2.03 19.23
CA GLU A 72 1.09 1.41 18.03
C GLU A 72 0.60 2.10 16.75
N LEU A 73 -0.72 2.34 16.62
CA LEU A 73 -1.27 3.12 15.51
C LEU A 73 -0.71 4.55 15.48
N ARG A 74 -0.55 5.21 16.63
CA ARG A 74 -0.04 6.58 16.70
C ARG A 74 1.44 6.65 16.30
N GLU A 75 2.25 5.72 16.80
CA GLU A 75 3.66 5.58 16.42
C GLU A 75 3.79 5.33 14.93
N ASP A 76 3.12 4.31 14.37
CA ASP A 76 3.15 4.01 12.94
C ASP A 76 2.76 5.21 12.07
N THR A 77 1.77 6.00 12.52
CA THR A 77 1.29 7.13 11.72
C THR A 77 2.16 8.39 11.84
N ASP A 78 2.77 8.64 12.99
CA ASP A 78 3.76 9.71 13.16
C ASP A 78 5.06 9.37 12.41
N TYR A 79 5.49 8.11 12.40
CA TYR A 79 6.63 7.61 11.65
C TYR A 79 6.41 7.63 10.13
N PHE A 80 5.23 7.24 9.65
CA PHE A 80 4.89 7.32 8.24
C PHE A 80 4.89 8.75 7.69
N SER A 81 4.60 9.74 8.53
CA SER A 81 4.64 11.15 8.10
C SER A 81 6.02 11.59 7.60
N ILE A 82 7.10 10.94 8.06
CA ILE A 82 8.47 11.19 7.64
C ILE A 82 8.72 10.63 6.23
N ALA A 83 8.21 9.42 5.93
CA ALA A 83 8.41 8.76 4.64
C ALA A 83 7.45 9.25 3.54
N LYS A 84 6.36 9.92 3.92
CA LYS A 84 5.25 10.26 3.01
C LYS A 84 5.68 11.13 1.83
N GLU A 85 6.44 12.19 2.06
CA GLU A 85 6.82 13.13 0.99
C GLU A 85 7.67 12.41 -0.06
N ASP A 86 8.66 11.65 0.39
CA ASP A 86 9.52 10.85 -0.48
C ASP A 86 8.76 9.71 -1.17
N GLN A 87 7.74 9.14 -0.52
CA GLN A 87 6.85 8.16 -1.15
C GLN A 87 6.05 8.80 -2.29
N LEU A 88 5.49 10.01 -2.08
CA LEU A 88 4.76 10.72 -3.13
C LEU A 88 5.70 11.08 -4.29
N GLN A 89 6.93 11.49 -3.98
CA GLN A 89 7.97 11.76 -4.98
C GLN A 89 8.38 10.48 -5.75
N LEU A 90 8.46 9.34 -5.08
CA LEU A 90 8.71 8.05 -5.71
C LEU A 90 7.57 7.67 -6.66
N ILE A 91 6.32 7.78 -6.21
CA ILE A 91 5.16 7.50 -7.05
C ILE A 91 5.11 8.43 -8.27
N TRP A 92 5.39 9.72 -8.08
CA TRP A 92 5.51 10.68 -9.18
C TRP A 92 6.62 10.26 -10.16
N THR A 93 7.77 9.83 -9.65
CA THR A 93 8.91 9.40 -10.46
C THR A 93 8.57 8.17 -11.30
N ILE A 94 7.90 7.18 -10.72
CA ILE A 94 7.44 5.99 -11.46
C ILE A 94 6.44 6.39 -12.57
N LYS A 95 5.48 7.28 -12.29
CA LYS A 95 4.54 7.78 -13.31
C LYS A 95 5.26 8.48 -14.45
N TYR A 96 6.22 9.34 -14.12
CA TYR A 96 7.01 10.08 -15.09
C TYR A 96 7.82 9.13 -15.98
N CYS A 97 8.49 8.13 -15.41
CA CYS A 97 9.21 7.09 -16.14
C CYS A 97 8.30 6.30 -17.10
N LEU A 98 7.08 5.94 -16.66
CA LEU A 98 6.12 5.26 -17.51
C LEU A 98 5.63 6.15 -18.66
N LEU A 99 5.41 7.44 -18.40
CA LEU A 99 5.07 8.41 -19.44
C LEU A 99 6.20 8.57 -20.44
N GLU A 100 7.46 8.72 -20.01
CA GLU A 100 8.59 8.81 -20.92
C GLU A 100 8.77 7.56 -21.78
N ASN A 101 8.42 6.38 -21.26
CA ASN A 101 8.52 5.14 -22.03
C ASN A 101 7.39 4.98 -23.08
N PHE A 102 6.21 5.55 -22.82
CA PHE A 102 5.00 5.28 -23.60
C PHE A 102 4.39 6.52 -24.27
N SER A 103 4.97 7.69 -24.07
CA SER A 103 4.53 8.94 -24.64
C SER A 103 5.72 9.69 -25.21
N THR A 104 5.55 10.23 -26.41
CA THR A 104 6.54 11.06 -27.10
C THR A 104 6.43 12.54 -26.73
N GLU A 105 5.47 12.91 -25.89
CA GLU A 105 5.16 14.29 -25.54
C GLU A 105 5.67 14.62 -24.12
N ALA A 106 6.13 15.86 -23.94
CA ALA A 106 6.45 16.37 -22.61
C ALA A 106 5.16 16.75 -21.87
N HIS A 107 5.04 16.32 -20.61
CA HIS A 107 3.84 16.56 -19.80
C HIS A 107 4.15 17.53 -18.65
N GLU A 108 3.42 18.64 -18.58
CA GLU A 108 3.47 19.57 -17.44
C GLU A 108 2.73 19.00 -16.21
N ASP A 109 1.60 18.31 -16.43
CA ASP A 109 0.83 17.61 -15.39
C ASP A 109 0.98 16.08 -15.55
N VAL A 110 1.90 15.52 -14.76
CA VAL A 110 2.21 14.09 -14.76
C VAL A 110 1.03 13.23 -14.31
N ASP A 111 0.22 13.70 -13.36
CA ASP A 111 -0.88 12.90 -12.81
C ASP A 111 -2.02 12.78 -13.82
N ALA A 112 -2.41 13.89 -14.45
CA ALA A 112 -3.41 13.89 -15.50
C ALA A 112 -2.94 13.12 -16.74
N ALA A 113 -1.70 13.32 -17.17
CA ALA A 113 -1.13 12.60 -18.30
C ALA A 113 -1.09 11.08 -18.06
N PHE A 114 -0.66 10.65 -16.87
CA PHE A 114 -0.61 9.23 -16.51
C PHE A 114 -2.01 8.60 -16.48
N TYR A 115 -3.01 9.31 -15.94
CA TYR A 115 -4.39 8.86 -15.96
C TYR A 115 -4.93 8.72 -17.39
N ASN A 116 -4.63 9.68 -18.27
CA ASN A 116 -4.99 9.62 -19.69
C ASN A 116 -4.33 8.43 -20.40
N LEU A 117 -3.04 8.19 -20.14
CA LEU A 117 -2.32 7.03 -20.67
C LEU A 117 -3.00 5.73 -20.24
N TYR A 118 -3.37 5.59 -18.96
CA TYR A 118 -4.06 4.39 -18.46
C TYR A 118 -5.45 4.20 -19.09
N THR A 119 -6.27 5.25 -19.16
CA THR A 119 -7.63 5.17 -19.70
C THR A 119 -7.64 4.87 -21.20
N GLN A 120 -6.71 5.45 -21.94
CA GLN A 120 -6.58 5.28 -23.38
C GLN A 120 -5.60 4.18 -23.79
N ARG A 121 -5.07 3.40 -22.84
CA ARG A 121 -3.98 2.43 -23.06
C ARG A 121 -4.20 1.48 -24.23
N ALA A 122 -5.42 1.02 -24.47
CA ALA A 122 -5.73 0.09 -25.56
C ALA A 122 -5.53 0.74 -26.94
N ARG A 123 -5.75 2.05 -27.03
CA ARG A 123 -5.56 2.85 -28.25
C ARG A 123 -4.11 3.31 -28.38
N VAL A 124 -3.52 3.82 -27.29
CA VAL A 124 -2.18 4.41 -27.30
C VAL A 124 -1.09 3.34 -27.38
N LEU A 125 -1.20 2.26 -26.60
CA LEU A 125 -0.25 1.16 -26.58
C LEU A 125 -0.64 0.07 -27.58
N SER A 126 -0.80 0.46 -28.85
CA SER A 126 -1.18 -0.44 -29.94
C SER A 126 0.04 -1.12 -30.59
N ALA A 127 -0.19 -2.10 -31.45
CA ALA A 127 0.88 -2.67 -32.27
C ALA A 127 1.52 -1.60 -33.17
N GLU A 128 0.71 -0.68 -33.71
CA GLU A 128 1.16 0.45 -34.51
C GLU A 128 2.07 1.40 -33.72
N PHE A 129 1.82 1.63 -32.43
CA PHE A 129 2.73 2.40 -31.58
C PHE A 129 4.12 1.74 -31.51
N TRP A 130 4.15 0.44 -31.22
CA TRP A 130 5.41 -0.32 -31.15
C TRP A 130 6.13 -0.43 -32.50
N GLU A 131 5.40 -0.36 -33.61
CA GLU A 131 5.97 -0.35 -34.95
C GLU A 131 6.45 1.05 -35.35
N THR A 132 5.60 2.06 -35.31
CA THR A 132 5.86 3.39 -35.89
C THR A 132 6.70 4.29 -35.00
N THR A 133 6.35 4.41 -33.72
CA THR A 133 7.00 5.33 -32.78
C THR A 133 8.45 4.93 -32.51
N LEU A 134 8.76 3.64 -32.59
CA LEU A 134 10.07 3.09 -32.30
C LEU A 134 10.97 2.98 -33.54
N LEU A 135 10.38 2.94 -34.74
CA LEU A 135 11.12 2.98 -35.99
C LEU A 135 11.45 4.41 -36.44
N ALA A 136 10.73 5.42 -35.95
CA ALA A 136 10.85 6.80 -36.40
C ALA A 136 12.02 7.55 -35.75
N GLU A 137 12.26 7.43 -34.46
CA GLU A 137 13.33 8.16 -33.76
C GLU A 137 13.59 7.44 -32.43
N TYR A 138 14.87 7.15 -32.16
CA TYR A 138 15.31 6.64 -30.87
C TYR A 138 14.64 7.48 -29.78
N LEU A 139 13.83 6.87 -28.90
CA LEU A 139 13.26 7.53 -27.72
C LEU A 139 14.42 8.25 -27.04
N ALA A 140 14.55 9.56 -27.26
CA ALA A 140 15.72 10.28 -26.82
C ALA A 140 15.67 10.23 -25.29
N PRO A 141 16.61 9.54 -24.62
CA PRO A 141 16.55 9.48 -23.17
C PRO A 141 16.62 10.92 -22.68
N SER A 142 15.60 11.32 -21.90
CA SER A 142 15.61 12.59 -21.19
C SER A 142 16.94 12.70 -20.44
N THR A 143 17.78 13.62 -20.88
CA THR A 143 19.18 13.79 -20.44
C THR A 143 19.32 14.14 -18.95
N LYS A 144 18.20 14.28 -18.23
CA LYS A 144 18.16 14.88 -16.89
C LYS A 144 18.24 13.90 -15.72
N LYS A 145 18.00 12.58 -15.88
CA LYS A 145 17.97 11.67 -14.72
C LYS A 145 18.53 10.26 -14.92
N TYR A 146 18.44 9.70 -16.11
CA TYR A 146 19.09 8.42 -16.36
C TYR A 146 20.59 8.65 -16.33
N ASN A 147 21.32 7.87 -15.55
CA ASN A 147 22.77 7.80 -15.68
C ASN A 147 23.03 6.67 -16.67
N PRO A 148 22.99 6.90 -18.00
CA PRO A 148 23.30 5.85 -18.93
C PRO A 148 24.74 5.44 -18.63
N VAL A 149 24.92 4.20 -18.21
CA VAL A 149 26.22 3.53 -18.21
C VAL A 149 26.84 3.55 -19.64
N PHE A 150 26.07 3.98 -20.64
CA PHE A 150 26.45 4.25 -22.02
C PHE A 150 27.09 5.62 -22.30
N ARG A 151 27.60 6.36 -21.30
CA ARG A 151 28.41 7.57 -21.58
C ARG A 151 29.56 7.23 -22.54
N GLY A 152 29.39 7.59 -23.82
CA GLY A 152 30.37 7.39 -24.89
C GLY A 152 29.90 6.54 -26.08
N LYS A 153 28.69 5.98 -26.08
CA LYS A 153 28.10 5.33 -27.27
C LYS A 153 26.95 6.18 -27.81
N ASP A 154 26.92 6.37 -29.13
CA ASP A 154 25.85 7.07 -29.83
C ASP A 154 24.49 6.52 -29.38
N THR A 155 23.71 7.32 -28.65
CA THR A 155 22.34 7.00 -28.22
C THR A 155 21.42 6.74 -29.42
N ALA A 156 21.83 7.18 -30.61
CA ALA A 156 21.22 6.92 -31.90
C ALA A 156 21.34 5.44 -32.37
N GLN A 157 21.54 4.46 -31.49
CA GLN A 157 21.58 3.04 -31.84
C GLN A 157 20.85 2.11 -30.84
N LEU A 158 20.23 2.66 -29.78
CA LEU A 158 19.55 1.85 -28.76
C LEU A 158 18.13 1.49 -29.21
N SER A 159 17.75 0.22 -29.10
CA SER A 159 16.38 -0.19 -29.36
C SER A 159 15.44 0.31 -28.27
N ALA A 160 14.16 0.46 -28.59
CA ALA A 160 13.16 0.87 -27.61
C ALA A 160 13.09 -0.07 -26.41
N LEU A 161 13.22 -1.38 -26.64
CA LEU A 161 13.25 -2.38 -25.58
C LEU A 161 14.49 -2.24 -24.68
N GLU A 162 15.63 -1.82 -25.22
CA GLU A 162 16.81 -1.49 -24.42
C GLU A 162 16.55 -0.28 -23.53
N LEU A 163 15.95 0.78 -24.08
CA LEU A 163 15.59 1.98 -23.32
C LEU A 163 14.54 1.69 -22.25
N SER A 164 13.51 0.90 -22.57
CA SER A 164 12.55 0.40 -21.59
C SER A 164 13.26 -0.34 -20.46
N THR A 165 14.28 -1.16 -20.75
CA THR A 165 15.07 -1.84 -19.71
C THR A 165 15.74 -0.85 -18.76
N GLU A 166 16.37 0.18 -19.30
CA GLU A 166 17.05 1.21 -18.48
C GLU A 166 16.08 1.97 -17.59
N ILE A 167 14.91 2.33 -18.14
CA ILE A 167 13.83 2.98 -17.36
C ILE A 167 13.34 2.04 -16.25
N GLY A 168 13.15 0.75 -16.57
CA GLY A 168 12.80 -0.29 -15.61
C GLY A 168 13.81 -0.45 -14.47
N ASN A 169 15.10 -0.46 -14.82
CA ASN A 169 16.21 -0.52 -13.87
C ASN A 169 16.21 0.70 -12.95
N TYR A 170 16.05 1.89 -13.51
CA TYR A 170 15.98 3.12 -12.73
C TYR A 170 14.81 3.10 -11.74
N MET A 171 13.60 2.74 -12.19
CA MET A 171 12.44 2.61 -11.28
C MET A 171 12.70 1.61 -10.15
N ARG A 172 13.31 0.46 -10.43
CA ARG A 172 13.65 -0.53 -9.39
C ARG A 172 14.68 0.00 -8.39
N THR A 173 15.68 0.73 -8.86
CA THR A 173 16.68 1.38 -8.00
C THR A 173 16.02 2.40 -7.09
N GLU A 174 15.20 3.31 -7.61
CA GLU A 174 14.49 4.32 -6.81
C GLU A 174 13.59 3.67 -5.73
N ILE A 175 12.89 2.57 -6.06
CA ILE A 175 12.11 1.81 -5.09
C ILE A 175 13.01 1.17 -4.01
N THR A 176 14.17 0.63 -4.41
CA THR A 176 15.11 -0.04 -3.49
C THR A 176 15.78 0.97 -2.56
N ASP A 177 16.17 2.14 -3.08
CA ASP A 177 16.74 3.24 -2.32
C ASP A 177 15.73 3.79 -1.31
N PHE A 178 14.47 3.93 -1.73
CA PHE A 178 13.37 4.28 -0.82
C PHE A 178 13.24 3.27 0.31
N TYR A 179 13.31 1.96 0.03
CA TYR A 179 13.32 0.95 1.09
C TYR A 179 14.53 1.06 2.01
N ALA A 180 15.73 1.29 1.47
CA ALA A 180 16.94 1.39 2.27
C ALA A 180 16.85 2.50 3.34
N ILE A 181 16.14 3.59 3.03
CA ILE A 181 15.95 4.73 3.93
C ILE A 181 14.73 4.51 4.85
N TYR A 182 13.62 4.04 4.28
CA TYR A 182 12.31 4.13 4.94
C TYR A 182 11.68 2.81 5.38
N LEU A 183 12.37 1.66 5.25
CA LEU A 183 11.79 0.34 5.53
C LEU A 183 11.02 0.24 6.87
N LYS A 184 11.51 0.90 7.93
CA LYS A 184 10.89 0.87 9.27
C LYS A 184 9.71 1.84 9.43
N PHE A 185 9.54 2.78 8.51
CA PHE A 185 8.59 3.88 8.60
C PHE A 185 7.40 3.70 7.63
N ILE A 186 7.44 2.69 6.75
CA ILE A 186 6.39 2.42 5.77
C ILE A 186 5.41 1.39 6.36
N PRO A 187 4.10 1.70 6.43
CA PRO A 187 3.08 0.73 6.80
C PRO A 187 3.14 -0.51 5.91
N LEU A 188 2.96 -1.69 6.51
CA LEU A 188 3.12 -2.98 5.81
C LEU A 188 2.28 -3.07 4.53
N ASP A 189 1.08 -2.53 4.51
CA ASP A 189 0.19 -2.64 3.35
C ASP A 189 0.64 -1.72 2.21
N ILE A 190 1.14 -0.52 2.52
CA ILE A 190 1.79 0.36 1.53
C ILE A 190 3.06 -0.30 0.98
N PHE A 191 3.85 -0.92 1.87
CA PHE A 191 5.04 -1.66 1.46
C PHE A 191 4.70 -2.80 0.49
N LYS A 192 3.65 -3.59 0.75
CA LYS A 192 3.21 -4.67 -0.14
C LYS A 192 2.86 -4.16 -1.53
N GLU A 193 2.10 -3.07 -1.62
CA GLU A 193 1.71 -2.51 -2.92
C GLU A 193 2.91 -1.91 -3.68
N LEU A 194 3.81 -1.22 -2.99
CA LEU A 194 5.03 -0.69 -3.61
C LEU A 194 5.96 -1.83 -4.07
N HIS A 195 6.00 -2.92 -3.30
CA HIS A 195 6.73 -4.13 -3.68
C HIS A 195 6.03 -4.86 -4.83
N GLY A 196 4.71 -4.77 -4.92
CA GLY A 196 3.92 -5.18 -6.08
C GLY A 196 4.43 -4.51 -7.36
N ILE A 197 4.52 -3.16 -7.36
CA ILE A 197 5.08 -2.40 -8.49
C ILE A 197 6.50 -2.87 -8.84
N TYR A 198 7.37 -3.02 -7.83
CA TYR A 198 8.73 -3.54 -8.04
C TYR A 198 8.71 -4.90 -8.75
N LYS A 199 7.87 -5.83 -8.29
CA LYS A 199 7.75 -7.18 -8.86
C LYS A 199 7.20 -7.14 -10.28
N SER A 200 6.18 -6.34 -10.56
CA SER A 200 5.63 -6.15 -11.91
C SER A 200 6.70 -5.68 -12.90
N ILE A 201 7.59 -4.77 -12.46
CA ILE A 201 8.73 -4.32 -13.25
C ILE A 201 9.78 -5.44 -13.41
N GLU A 202 10.10 -6.16 -12.34
CA GLU A 202 11.10 -7.24 -12.32
C GLU A 202 10.72 -8.45 -13.19
N ILE A 203 9.43 -8.75 -13.37
CA ILE A 203 8.97 -9.88 -14.19
C ILE A 203 8.52 -9.45 -15.59
N SER A 204 8.52 -8.14 -15.88
CA SER A 204 8.11 -7.61 -17.19
C SER A 204 9.17 -7.88 -18.25
N LEU A 205 8.76 -8.48 -19.38
CA LEU A 205 9.62 -8.63 -20.56
C LEU A 205 10.14 -7.27 -21.09
N LEU A 206 9.38 -6.19 -20.88
CA LEU A 206 9.73 -4.85 -21.37
C LEU A 206 10.79 -4.20 -20.48
N PHE A 207 10.61 -4.25 -19.17
CA PHE A 207 11.40 -3.47 -18.21
C PHE A 207 12.49 -4.26 -17.49
N SER A 208 12.38 -5.58 -17.43
CA SER A 208 13.30 -6.40 -16.65
C SER A 208 14.56 -6.77 -17.41
N ASP A 209 15.68 -6.84 -16.69
CA ASP A 209 16.95 -7.47 -17.09
C ASP A 209 17.10 -8.90 -16.54
N ASN A 210 16.03 -9.47 -15.99
CA ASN A 210 16.06 -10.78 -15.34
C ASN A 210 16.61 -11.86 -16.29
N ALA A 211 17.59 -12.63 -15.80
CA ALA A 211 18.28 -13.68 -16.55
C ALA A 211 17.33 -14.68 -17.22
N TYR A 212 16.18 -14.99 -16.59
CA TYR A 212 15.18 -15.92 -17.16
C TYR A 212 14.45 -15.36 -18.38
N LEU A 213 14.37 -14.04 -18.54
CA LEU A 213 13.73 -13.36 -19.67
C LEU A 213 14.76 -12.83 -20.68
N LEU A 214 16.03 -12.82 -20.29
CA LEU A 214 17.12 -12.17 -21.01
C LEU A 214 17.26 -12.69 -22.45
N GLN A 215 17.19 -14.00 -22.65
CA GLN A 215 17.36 -14.58 -23.99
C GLN A 215 16.23 -14.16 -24.94
N THR A 216 14.98 -14.34 -24.52
CA THR A 216 13.79 -13.91 -25.30
C THR A 216 13.82 -12.42 -25.58
N LYS A 217 14.25 -11.62 -24.60
CA LYS A 217 14.35 -10.16 -24.75
C LYS A 217 15.45 -9.76 -25.71
N GLN A 218 16.64 -10.37 -25.64
CA GLN A 218 17.74 -10.09 -26.55
C GLN A 218 17.37 -10.45 -28.00
N ASP A 219 16.67 -11.56 -28.21
CA ASP A 219 16.17 -11.93 -29.53
C ASP A 219 15.19 -10.87 -30.09
N LEU A 220 14.29 -10.34 -29.25
CA LEU A 220 13.37 -9.27 -29.65
C LEU A 220 14.10 -7.95 -29.92
N ILE A 221 15.10 -7.60 -29.11
CA ILE A 221 15.96 -6.41 -29.33
C ILE A 221 16.69 -6.51 -30.67
N GLU A 222 17.31 -7.65 -30.96
CA GLU A 222 18.03 -7.86 -32.22
C GLU A 222 17.11 -7.83 -33.43
N LYS A 223 15.92 -8.45 -33.33
CA LYS A 223 14.88 -8.36 -34.37
C LYS A 223 14.40 -6.92 -34.56
N GLN A 224 14.23 -6.16 -33.47
CA GLN A 224 13.81 -4.76 -33.53
C GLN A 224 14.86 -3.89 -34.24
N LYS A 225 16.14 -4.03 -33.87
CA LYS A 225 17.26 -3.34 -34.53
C LYS A 225 17.34 -3.63 -36.02
N LYS A 226 17.03 -4.87 -36.42
CA LYS A 226 17.02 -5.32 -37.83
C LYS A 226 15.70 -5.04 -38.56
N LYS A 227 14.70 -4.46 -37.89
CA LYS A 227 13.34 -4.24 -38.41
C LYS A 227 12.66 -5.54 -38.91
N MET A 228 12.88 -6.64 -38.19
CA MET A 228 12.40 -7.99 -38.52
C MET A 228 11.30 -8.50 -37.57
N LEU A 229 10.80 -7.67 -36.67
CA LEU A 229 9.66 -8.04 -35.83
C LEU A 229 8.41 -8.22 -36.69
N THR A 230 7.71 -9.30 -36.42
CA THR A 230 6.43 -9.63 -37.05
C THR A 230 5.28 -8.85 -36.43
N SER A 231 4.17 -8.68 -37.15
CA SER A 231 2.96 -8.04 -36.63
C SER A 231 2.43 -8.73 -35.36
N GLU A 232 2.51 -10.06 -35.29
CA GLU A 232 2.10 -10.82 -34.09
C GLU A 232 2.98 -10.51 -32.88
N GLU A 233 4.29 -10.32 -33.07
CA GLU A 233 5.21 -9.92 -32.00
C GLU A 233 4.91 -8.50 -31.51
N TYR A 234 4.58 -7.57 -32.41
CA TYR A 234 4.14 -6.22 -32.02
C TYR A 234 2.81 -6.24 -31.25
N GLU A 235 1.85 -7.07 -31.65
CA GLU A 235 0.60 -7.27 -30.88
C GLU A 235 0.86 -7.84 -29.49
N LYS A 236 1.81 -8.77 -29.35
CA LYS A 236 2.21 -9.30 -28.04
C LYS A 236 2.83 -8.23 -27.17
N LEU A 237 3.73 -7.39 -27.72
CA LEU A 237 4.33 -6.27 -27.00
C LEU A 237 3.28 -5.25 -26.54
N ALA A 238 2.31 -4.92 -27.40
CA ALA A 238 1.17 -4.07 -27.07
C ALA A 238 0.33 -4.63 -25.91
N LYS A 239 -0.01 -5.93 -25.95
CA LYS A 239 -0.77 -6.58 -24.87
C LYS A 239 0.01 -6.59 -23.55
N LEU A 240 1.31 -6.87 -23.61
CA LEU A 240 2.19 -6.86 -22.43
C LEU A 240 2.30 -5.46 -21.81
N SER A 241 2.46 -4.41 -22.62
CA SER A 241 2.53 -3.03 -22.11
C SER A 241 1.22 -2.58 -21.50
N GLN A 242 0.07 -2.92 -22.11
CA GLN A 242 -1.25 -2.63 -21.55
C GLN A 242 -1.49 -3.33 -20.21
N ALA A 243 -1.13 -4.61 -20.10
CA ALA A 243 -1.27 -5.38 -18.87
C ALA A 243 -0.39 -4.81 -17.75
N LEU A 244 0.87 -4.52 -18.07
CA LEU A 244 1.83 -3.95 -17.12
C LEU A 244 1.38 -2.58 -16.60
N LEU A 245 0.93 -1.70 -17.49
CA LEU A 245 0.43 -0.38 -17.10
C LEU A 245 -0.80 -0.49 -16.19
N ALA A 246 -1.72 -1.41 -16.51
CA ALA A 246 -2.92 -1.61 -15.70
C ALA A 246 -2.57 -2.13 -14.30
N ASP A 247 -1.62 -3.06 -14.20
CA ASP A 247 -1.16 -3.64 -12.95
C ASP A 247 -0.49 -2.59 -12.05
N ILE A 248 0.46 -1.83 -12.60
CA ILE A 248 1.13 -0.74 -11.86
C ILE A 248 0.13 0.34 -11.45
N TYR A 249 -0.80 0.72 -12.33
CA TYR A 249 -1.83 1.70 -12.00
C TYR A 249 -2.70 1.24 -10.82
N GLN A 250 -3.08 -0.03 -10.77
CA GLN A 250 -3.87 -0.58 -9.67
C GLN A 250 -3.13 -0.46 -8.33
N HIS A 251 -1.85 -0.85 -8.29
CA HIS A 251 -1.02 -0.68 -7.10
C HIS A 251 -0.93 0.79 -6.66
N MET A 252 -0.74 1.72 -7.60
CA MET A 252 -0.69 3.15 -7.30
C MET A 252 -2.00 3.69 -6.71
N GLN A 253 -3.16 3.22 -7.21
CA GLN A 253 -4.46 3.60 -6.65
C GLN A 253 -4.62 3.10 -5.21
N ASN A 254 -4.22 1.85 -4.95
CA ASN A 254 -4.26 1.28 -3.60
C ASN A 254 -3.36 2.08 -2.64
N ILE A 255 -2.14 2.40 -3.07
CA ILE A 255 -1.21 3.24 -2.30
C ILE A 255 -1.82 4.60 -1.98
N SER A 256 -2.41 5.27 -2.96
CA SER A 256 -3.07 6.57 -2.77
C SER A 256 -4.21 6.50 -1.75
N ALA A 257 -5.08 5.49 -1.88
CA ALA A 257 -6.20 5.27 -0.97
C ALA A 257 -5.74 5.03 0.47
N MET A 258 -4.75 4.15 0.68
CA MET A 258 -4.19 3.87 2.02
C MET A 258 -3.49 5.10 2.60
N THR A 259 -2.76 5.86 1.78
CA THR A 259 -2.09 7.10 2.20
C THR A 259 -3.10 8.15 2.67
N LEU A 260 -4.26 8.25 2.01
CA LEU A 260 -5.36 9.13 2.43
C LEU A 260 -6.05 8.64 3.71
N GLU A 261 -6.23 7.31 3.86
CA GLU A 261 -6.81 6.71 5.06
C GLU A 261 -5.94 6.99 6.30
N HIS A 262 -4.63 6.79 6.20
CA HIS A 262 -3.67 7.12 7.26
C HIS A 262 -3.75 8.59 7.67
N GLN A 263 -3.91 9.52 6.71
CA GLN A 263 -4.09 10.94 7.01
C GLN A 263 -5.41 11.24 7.73
N THR A 264 -6.49 10.61 7.28
CA THR A 264 -7.82 10.82 7.90
C THR A 264 -7.84 10.31 9.34
N LYS A 265 -7.14 9.19 9.61
CA LYS A 265 -6.96 8.67 10.97
C LYS A 265 -6.14 9.63 11.86
N LEU A 266 -5.09 10.26 11.34
CA LEU A 266 -4.34 11.31 12.07
C LEU A 266 -5.21 12.48 12.48
N GLN A 267 -6.03 12.99 11.56
CA GLN A 267 -6.87 14.16 11.81
C GLN A 267 -8.00 13.88 12.82
N LYS A 268 -8.54 12.65 12.84
CA LYS A 268 -9.58 12.25 13.81
C LYS A 268 -9.04 12.02 15.23
N ASN A 269 -7.74 11.79 15.38
CA ASN A 269 -7.09 11.51 16.66
C ASN A 269 -6.39 12.73 17.28
N ARG A 270 -6.43 13.89 16.63
CA ARG A 270 -6.03 15.21 17.18
C ARG A 270 -7.25 15.94 17.73
#